data_AF-A0A1W9TSP4-F1
#
_entry.id   AF-A0A1W9TSP4-F1
#
_cell.length_a   1.000
_cell.length_b   1.000
_cell.length_c   1.000
_cell.angle_alpha   90.00
_cell.angle_beta   90.00
_cell.angle_gamma   90.00
#
_symmetry.space_group_name_H-M   'P 1'
#
loop_
_entity.id
_entity.type
_entity.pdbx_description
1 polymer ?
#
loop_
_entity_poly.entity_id
_entity_poly.type
_entity_poly.pdbx_seq_one_letter_code
_entity_poly.pdbx_strand_id
1 'polypeptide(L)' 'ISFIFKDSKADDMVESTHLKNEPWDRTLKEKGEFQKIDYMLAIDCEIGSMSYNEAKERLKERLEMIKIFGAA' A
#
# COMPACT_ATOMS: atom_id res chain seq x y z
N ILE A 1 16.45 -3.03 -17.46
CA ILE A 1 17.75 -2.67 -16.86
C ILE A 1 17.60 -2.87 -15.36
N SER A 2 18.43 -3.70 -14.74
CA SER A 2 18.40 -3.94 -13.30
C SER A 2 19.75 -3.55 -12.72
N PHE A 3 19.74 -2.73 -11.68
CA PHE A 3 20.94 -2.25 -11.02
C PHE A 3 21.22 -3.11 -9.78
N ILE A 4 22.44 -3.62 -9.65
CA ILE A 4 22.88 -4.42 -8.51
C ILE A 4 23.91 -3.58 -7.76
N PHE A 5 23.58 -3.19 -6.54
CA PHE A 5 24.46 -2.40 -5.66
C PHE A 5 25.07 -3.32 -4.61
N LYS A 6 26.29 -3.82 -4.87
CA LYS A 6 26.98 -4.81 -4.03
C LYS A 6 27.50 -4.25 -2.70
N ASP A 7 27.75 -2.95 -2.64
CA ASP A 7 28.48 -2.32 -1.54
C ASP A 7 27.61 -1.38 -0.69
N SER A 8 26.31 -1.30 -0.98
CA SER A 8 25.35 -0.55 -0.17
C SER A 8 25.11 -1.28 1.14
N LYS A 9 25.29 -0.61 2.28
CA LYS A 9 24.91 -1.17 3.59
C LYS A 9 23.39 -1.20 3.72
N ALA A 10 22.88 -2.06 4.59
CA ALA A 10 21.46 -2.07 4.95
C ALA A 10 20.98 -0.67 5.39
N ASP A 11 21.85 0.11 6.05
CA ASP A 11 21.62 1.50 6.46
C ASP A 11 21.51 2.48 5.26
N ASP A 12 22.15 2.19 4.13
CA ASP A 12 22.03 2.97 2.88
C ASP A 12 20.79 2.56 2.07
N MET A 13 20.19 1.42 2.42
CA MET A 13 18.93 0.93 1.86
C MET A 13 17.72 1.38 2.68
N VAL A 14 17.90 2.26 3.68
CA VAL A 14 16.84 2.68 4.63
C VAL A 14 15.67 3.42 3.96
N GLU A 15 15.85 3.96 2.75
CA GLU A 15 14.69 4.44 1.96
C GLU A 15 13.78 3.31 1.45
N SER A 16 14.08 2.03 1.73
CA SER A 16 13.29 0.88 1.31
C SER A 16 12.13 0.51 2.27
N THR A 17 11.94 1.24 3.37
CA THR A 17 10.89 0.93 4.36
C THR A 17 9.82 2.02 4.45
N HIS A 18 9.13 2.32 3.33
CA HIS A 18 7.86 3.09 3.16
C HIS A 18 7.25 3.65 4.48
N LEU A 19 7.52 4.86 4.97
CA LEU A 19 7.41 6.23 4.42
C LEU A 19 6.22 6.54 3.49
N LYS A 20 5.44 7.53 3.98
CA LYS A 20 4.07 8.01 3.68
C LYS A 20 2.95 6.97 3.55
N ASN A 21 2.06 7.03 4.55
CA ASN A 21 0.94 6.16 4.92
C ASN A 21 1.27 4.80 5.59
N GLU A 22 2.50 4.58 6.07
CA GLU A 22 2.91 3.56 7.07
C GLU A 22 1.99 2.32 7.20
N PRO A 23 1.71 1.62 6.09
CA PRO A 23 0.61 0.68 6.06
C PRO A 23 0.86 -0.51 6.98
N TRP A 24 2.13 -0.92 7.07
CA TRP A 24 2.59 -2.02 7.91
C TRP A 24 2.54 -1.67 9.40
N ASP A 25 3.12 -0.54 9.79
CA ASP A 25 3.20 -0.14 11.21
C ASP A 25 1.82 0.14 11.80
N ARG A 26 0.95 0.84 11.07
CA ARG A 26 -0.43 1.10 11.52
C ARG A 26 -1.26 -0.17 11.58
N THR A 27 -1.17 -1.03 10.56
CA THR A 27 -1.92 -2.30 10.56
C THR A 27 -1.48 -3.19 11.71
N LEU A 28 -0.17 -3.25 11.98
CA LEU A 28 0.38 -4.02 13.10
C LEU A 28 -0.10 -3.49 14.46
N LYS A 29 -0.07 -2.16 14.66
CA LYS A 29 -0.48 -1.53 15.92
C LYS A 29 -1.99 -1.56 16.17
N GLU A 30 -2.81 -1.40 15.13
CA GLU A 30 -4.26 -1.29 15.27
C GLU A 30 -4.98 -2.63 15.13
N LYS A 31 -4.55 -3.49 14.21
CA LYS A 31 -5.23 -4.75 13.88
C LYS A 31 -4.46 -5.99 14.34
N GLY A 32 -3.14 -5.87 14.54
CA GLY A 32 -2.25 -6.97 14.92
C GLY A 32 -1.55 -7.62 13.72
N GLU A 33 -0.79 -8.68 14.01
CA GLU A 33 -0.02 -9.42 13.00
C GLU A 33 -0.90 -10.14 11.98
N PHE A 34 -0.39 -10.27 10.75
CA PHE A 34 -1.04 -10.97 9.62
C PHE A 34 -2.41 -10.42 9.17
N GLN A 35 -2.71 -9.17 9.50
CA GLN A 35 -3.94 -8.52 9.09
C GLN A 35 -3.84 -7.83 7.73
N LYS A 36 -4.99 -7.64 7.08
CA LYS A 36 -5.07 -6.92 5.81
C LYS A 36 -4.78 -5.43 6.03
N ILE A 37 -3.79 -4.95 5.29
CA ILE A 37 -3.44 -3.54 5.17
C ILE A 37 -4.60 -2.78 4.54
N ASP A 38 -4.90 -1.60 5.08
CA ASP A 38 -5.87 -0.70 4.47
C ASP A 38 -5.32 -0.18 3.13
N TYR A 39 -6.10 -0.39 2.07
CA TYR A 39 -5.75 0.05 0.73
C TYR A 39 -5.51 1.56 0.64
N MET A 40 -6.26 2.36 1.41
CA MET A 40 -6.07 3.82 1.45
C MET A 40 -4.74 4.23 2.10
N LEU A 41 -4.22 3.40 3.01
CA LEU A 41 -2.91 3.58 3.63
C LEU A 41 -1.76 3.06 2.76
N ALA A 42 -2.05 2.34 1.67
CA ALA A 42 -1.02 1.84 0.78
C ALA A 42 -0.73 2.77 -0.41
N ILE A 43 -1.53 3.82 -0.62
CA ILE A 43 -1.37 4.74 -1.74
C ILE A 43 -0.21 5.69 -1.45
N ASP A 44 0.82 5.64 -2.28
CA ASP A 44 1.88 6.62 -2.35
C ASP A 44 1.32 7.90 -3.02
N CYS A 45 1.37 9.04 -2.35
CA CYS A 45 0.81 10.29 -2.91
C CYS A 45 1.76 10.95 -3.93
N GLU A 46 2.38 10.16 -4.82
CA GLU A 46 3.32 10.66 -5.82
C GLU A 46 2.61 11.09 -7.12
N ILE A 47 3.29 11.89 -7.93
CA ILE A 47 2.73 12.53 -9.14
C ILE A 47 2.30 11.51 -10.21
N GLY A 48 2.86 10.29 -10.18
CA GLY A 48 2.46 9.17 -11.03
C GLY A 48 1.41 8.24 -10.42
N SER A 49 1.05 8.46 -9.17
CA SER A 49 0.16 7.60 -8.41
C SER A 49 -1.31 7.99 -8.58
N MET A 50 -2.19 7.03 -8.36
CA MET A 50 -3.63 7.25 -8.43
C MET A 50 -4.05 8.26 -7.36
N SER A 51 -4.86 9.26 -7.75
CA SER A 51 -5.38 10.22 -6.78
C SER A 51 -6.24 9.53 -5.73
N TYR A 52 -6.22 10.04 -4.49
CA TYR A 52 -7.01 9.47 -3.38
C TYR A 52 -8.51 9.31 -3.73
N ASN A 53 -9.09 10.29 -4.42
CA ASN A 53 -10.50 10.25 -4.82
C ASN A 53 -10.77 9.14 -5.84
N GLU A 54 -9.88 8.98 -6.81
CA GLU A 54 -9.99 7.92 -7.83
C GLU A 54 -9.84 6.54 -7.20
N ALA A 55 -8.92 6.37 -6.25
CA ALA A 55 -8.76 5.12 -5.51
C ALA A 55 -9.99 4.79 -4.66
N LYS A 56 -10.62 5.80 -4.05
CA LYS A 56 -11.85 5.65 -3.28
C LYS A 56 -13.03 5.20 -4.14
N GLU A 57 -13.20 5.78 -5.33
CA GLU A 57 -14.26 5.35 -6.26
C GLU A 57 -14.02 3.91 -6.75
N ARG A 58 -12.77 3.55 -7.10
CA ARG A 58 -12.46 2.16 -7.47
C ARG A 58 -12.72 1.16 -6.35
N LEU A 59 -12.42 1.52 -5.10
CA LEU A 59 -12.73 0.67 -3.96
C LEU A 59 -14.25 0.46 -3.84
N LYS A 60 -15.03 1.53 -4.02
CA LYS A 60 -16.50 1.47 -3.99
C LYS A 60 -17.05 0.59 -5.10
N GLU A 61 -16.61 0.78 -6.35
CA GLU A 61 -16.99 -0.06 -7.48
C GLU A 61 -16.70 -1.54 -7.21
N ARG A 62 -15.51 -1.84 -6.66
CA ARG A 62 -15.15 -3.21 -6.28
C ARG A 62 -16.07 -3.78 -5.20
N LEU A 63 -16.43 -2.99 -4.18
CA LEU A 63 -17.34 -3.42 -3.13
C LEU A 63 -18.76 -3.68 -3.69
N GLU A 64 -19.22 -2.83 -4.61
CA GLU A 64 -20.49 -3.01 -5.30
C GLU A 64 -20.49 -4.29 -6.15
N MET A 65 -19.41 -4.55 -6.89
CA MET A 65 -19.23 -5.78 -7.65
C MET A 65 -19.24 -7.03 -6.75
N ILE A 66 -18.52 -7.02 -5.63
CA ILE A 66 -18.54 -8.14 -4.67
C ILE A 66 -19.95 -8.35 -4.11
N LYS A 67 -20.67 -7.27 -3.80
CA LYS A 67 -22.06 -7.34 -3.30
C LYS A 67 -23.01 -7.95 -4.33
N ILE A 68 -22.85 -7.61 -5.61
CA ILE A 68 -23.74 -8.07 -6.68
C ILE A 68 -23.40 -9.51 -7.09
N PHE A 69 -22.11 -9.83 -7.19
CA PHE A 69 -21.63 -11.07 -7.81
C PHE A 69 -21.06 -12.10 -6.82
N GLY A 70 -20.91 -11.75 -5.53
CA GLY A 70 -20.51 -12.69 -4.47
C GLY A 70 -19.09 -13.25 -4.60
N ALA A 71 -18.24 -12.68 -5.44
CA ALA A 71 -16.89 -13.20 -5.67
C ALA A 71 -15.97 -12.88 -4.47
N ALA A 72 -15.59 -13.93 -3.73
CA ALA A 72 -14.55 -13.92 -2.70
C ALA A 72 -13.20 -14.34 -3.29
#